data_AF-A0A2T3IXU8-F1
#
_entry.id   AF-A0A2T3IXU8-F1
#
_cell.length_a   1.000
_cell.length_b   1.000
_cell.length_c   1.000
_cell.angle_alpha   90.00
_cell.angle_beta   90.00
_cell.angle_gamma   90.00
#
_symmetry.space_group_name_H-M   'P 1'
#
loop_
_entity.id
_entity.type
_entity.pdbx_description
1 polymer ?
#
loop_
_entity_poly.entity_id
_entity_poly.type
_entity_poly.pdbx_seq_one_letter_code
_entity_poly.pdbx_strand_id
1 'polypeptide(L)'
;MPVENHNATPVSTGIKQLVDTLRQEGVDAGKEAADKIIAEAREEASTIVAEARDKAGLILGNARKEADFISTAGKQAFEMANRNAILELKAFLQDEFAKQIKATVGTQLTDEKLLQQMILEVAGRNAIKSDEPVEVILPTRVVGVNDLSANPEELKEGTLIHFAVAQAAEMLREGVTFNVNEDNKNAVVFRLKDKDIEVALSDDTVTQMMLNHLQPRFRALLEGIVK
;
A
#
# COMPACT_ATOMS: atom_id res chain seq x y z
N MET A 1 -4.04 83.61 96.37
CA MET A 1 -4.56 83.07 95.09
C MET A 1 -3.36 82.66 94.24
N PRO A 2 -3.42 81.55 93.50
CA PRO A 2 -2.53 80.41 93.73
C PRO A 2 -1.30 80.35 92.80
N VAL A 3 -0.21 79.93 93.43
CA VAL A 3 0.89 79.06 92.97
C VAL A 3 1.14 78.95 91.46
N GLU A 4 2.30 79.45 91.01
CA GLU A 4 3.03 78.81 89.93
C GLU A 4 4.49 78.64 90.34
N ASN A 5 4.86 77.37 90.43
CA ASN A 5 6.11 76.84 90.89
C ASN A 5 6.77 76.19 89.66
N HIS A 6 8.05 76.44 89.40
CA HIS A 6 9.07 75.41 89.19
C HIS A 6 10.30 75.92 88.43
N ASN A 7 11.45 75.68 89.06
CA ASN A 7 12.73 75.49 88.41
C ASN A 7 12.60 74.61 87.15
N ALA A 8 12.95 75.15 85.99
CA ALA A 8 13.21 74.36 84.78
C ALA A 8 14.67 74.59 84.34
N THR A 9 15.51 73.60 84.62
CA THR A 9 16.96 73.57 84.43
C THR A 9 17.35 73.42 82.95
N PRO A 10 18.37 74.15 82.44
CA PRO A 10 18.82 74.11 81.03
C PRO A 10 19.33 72.74 80.55
N VAL A 11 19.66 71.82 81.47
CA VAL A 11 20.10 70.44 81.18
C VAL A 11 18.97 69.58 80.61
N SER A 12 17.70 69.87 80.93
CA SER A 12 16.53 69.13 80.46
C SER A 12 16.25 69.34 78.96
N THR A 13 16.50 70.55 78.45
CA THR A 13 16.25 70.93 77.04
C THR A 13 17.29 70.32 76.09
N GLY A 14 18.57 70.29 76.49
CA GLY A 14 19.65 69.70 75.67
C GLY A 14 19.52 68.18 75.52
N ILE A 15 19.07 67.47 76.56
CA ILE A 15 18.80 66.02 76.50
C ILE A 15 17.62 65.75 75.56
N LYS A 16 16.56 66.56 75.61
CA LYS A 16 15.41 66.44 74.69
C LYS A 16 15.82 66.63 73.22
N GLN A 17 16.60 67.66 72.92
CA GLN A 17 17.10 67.90 71.57
C GLN A 17 18.01 66.78 71.06
N LEU A 18 18.86 66.21 71.91
CA LEU A 18 19.71 65.08 71.54
C LEU A 18 18.87 63.82 71.26
N VAL A 19 17.85 63.56 72.07
CA VAL A 19 16.92 62.44 71.86
C VAL A 19 16.12 62.61 70.57
N ASP A 20 15.61 63.82 70.30
CA ASP A 20 14.89 64.11 69.06
C ASP A 20 15.80 63.97 67.83
N THR A 21 17.06 64.41 67.94
CA THR A 21 18.08 64.27 66.87
C THR A 21 18.42 62.80 66.62
N LEU A 22 18.71 62.02 67.67
CA LEU A 22 18.97 60.58 67.57
C LEU A 22 17.77 59.81 67.02
N ARG A 23 16.55 60.21 67.41
CA ARG A 23 15.32 59.62 66.89
C ARG A 23 15.18 59.93 65.40
N GLN A 24 15.46 61.16 64.99
CA GLN A 24 15.38 61.59 63.60
C GLN A 24 16.44 60.87 62.75
N GLU A 25 17.70 60.85 63.19
CA GLU A 25 18.79 60.12 62.53
C GLU A 25 18.50 58.62 62.42
N GLY A 26 17.94 58.00 63.48
CA GLY A 26 17.54 56.60 63.44
C GLY A 26 16.38 56.32 62.48
N VAL A 27 15.39 57.23 62.41
CA VAL A 27 14.27 57.12 61.46
C VAL A 27 14.75 57.31 60.03
N ASP A 28 15.64 58.25 59.78
CA ASP A 28 16.15 58.54 58.44
C ASP A 28 17.08 57.43 57.95
N ALA A 29 17.99 56.93 58.79
CA ALA A 29 18.79 55.74 58.49
C ALA A 29 17.93 54.48 58.25
N GLY A 30 16.84 54.33 59.02
CA GLY A 30 15.89 53.23 58.84
C GLY A 30 15.13 53.31 57.51
N LYS A 31 14.70 54.52 57.11
CA LYS A 31 14.07 54.74 55.79
C LYS A 31 15.04 54.45 54.66
N GLU A 32 16.28 54.93 54.75
CA GLU A 32 17.28 54.72 53.71
C GLU A 32 17.63 53.23 53.54
N ALA A 33 17.75 52.49 54.64
CA ALA A 33 17.93 51.04 54.60
C ALA A 33 16.71 50.31 54.02
N ALA A 34 15.48 50.73 54.39
CA ALA A 34 14.26 50.14 53.85
C ALA A 34 14.12 50.40 52.33
N ASP A 35 14.41 51.62 51.88
CA ASP A 35 14.38 51.99 50.47
C ASP A 35 15.39 51.17 49.67
N LYS A 36 16.59 50.94 50.23
CA LYS A 36 17.61 50.08 49.62
C LYS A 36 17.13 48.63 49.48
N ILE A 37 16.54 48.05 50.53
CA ILE A 37 15.99 46.67 50.49
C ILE A 37 14.88 46.57 49.44
N ILE A 38 14.00 47.58 49.37
CA ILE A 38 12.92 47.60 48.37
C ILE A 38 13.48 47.71 46.95
N ALA A 39 14.54 48.50 46.74
CA ALA A 39 15.20 48.63 45.45
C ALA A 39 15.84 47.30 45.01
N GLU A 40 16.62 46.65 45.89
CA GLU A 40 17.24 45.35 45.64
C GLU A 40 16.18 44.28 45.34
N ALA A 41 15.11 44.20 46.14
CA ALA A 41 14.01 43.26 45.92
C ALA A 41 13.29 43.49 44.58
N ARG A 42 13.15 44.74 44.14
CA ARG A 42 12.56 45.07 42.83
C ARG A 42 13.47 44.66 41.68
N GLU A 43 14.78 44.82 41.82
CA GLU A 43 15.77 44.40 40.83
C GLU A 43 15.81 42.88 40.69
N GLU A 44 15.83 42.15 41.81
CA GLU A 44 15.75 40.69 41.82
C GLU A 44 14.45 40.19 41.19
N ALA A 45 13.31 40.77 41.56
CA ALA A 45 12.02 40.42 40.98
C ALA A 45 11.99 40.66 39.46
N SER A 46 12.56 41.78 38.99
CA SER A 46 12.68 42.07 37.56
C SER A 46 13.53 41.01 36.85
N THR A 47 14.65 40.62 37.45
CA THR A 47 15.56 39.60 36.89
C THR A 47 14.88 38.24 36.80
N ILE A 48 14.19 37.80 37.86
CA ILE A 48 13.43 36.54 37.88
C ILE A 48 12.38 36.53 36.77
N VAL A 49 11.64 37.63 36.61
CA VAL A 49 10.62 37.74 35.57
C VAL A 49 11.24 37.74 34.16
N ALA A 50 12.39 38.40 33.97
CA ALA A 50 13.13 38.38 32.70
C ALA A 50 13.58 36.96 32.35
N GLU A 51 14.23 36.25 33.28
CA GLU A 51 14.65 34.86 33.05
C GLU A 51 13.46 33.92 32.78
N ALA A 52 12.35 34.11 33.49
CA ALA A 52 11.15 33.31 33.28
C ALA A 52 10.58 33.55 31.86
N ARG A 53 10.59 34.80 31.37
CA ARG A 53 10.18 35.14 30.01
C ARG A 53 11.10 34.52 28.97
N ASP A 54 12.41 34.55 29.18
CA ASP A 54 13.37 33.94 28.26
C ASP A 54 13.21 32.42 28.18
N LYS A 55 13.08 31.76 29.34
CA LYS A 55 12.78 30.32 29.42
C LYS A 55 11.46 29.98 28.72
N ALA A 56 10.40 30.77 28.95
CA ALA A 56 9.13 30.59 28.27
C ALA A 56 9.25 30.77 26.75
N GLY A 57 10.03 31.75 26.30
CA GLY A 57 10.32 31.97 24.89
C GLY A 57 11.03 30.79 24.24
N LEU A 58 12.03 30.21 24.92
CA LEU A 58 12.72 29.01 24.47
C LEU A 58 11.79 27.79 24.38
N ILE A 59 10.97 27.57 25.40
CA ILE A 59 9.99 26.47 25.42
C ILE A 59 8.99 26.61 24.27
N LEU A 60 8.43 27.81 24.08
CA LEU A 60 7.49 28.08 22.98
C LEU A 60 8.16 27.95 21.61
N GLY A 61 9.40 28.41 21.48
CA GLY A 61 10.17 28.29 20.25
C GLY A 61 10.43 26.84 19.87
N ASN A 62 10.84 26.02 20.84
CA ASN A 62 11.05 24.58 20.64
C ASN A 62 9.75 23.85 20.34
N ALA A 63 8.67 24.17 21.08
CA ALA A 63 7.35 23.59 20.85
C ALA A 63 6.81 23.88 19.44
N ARG A 64 7.02 25.10 18.92
CA ARG A 64 6.65 25.46 17.54
C ARG A 64 7.46 24.69 16.50
N LYS A 65 8.78 24.62 16.67
CA LYS A 65 9.64 23.85 15.76
C LYS A 65 9.24 22.37 15.70
N GLU A 66 8.95 21.78 16.85
CA GLU A 66 8.49 20.39 16.94
C GLU A 66 7.13 20.21 16.27
N ALA A 67 6.18 21.13 16.51
CA ALA A 67 4.87 21.09 15.87
C ALA A 67 4.97 21.21 14.34
N ASP A 68 5.81 22.12 13.82
CA ASP A 68 6.05 22.28 12.39
C ASP A 68 6.72 21.04 11.78
N PHE A 69 7.68 20.45 12.49
CA PHE A 69 8.32 19.21 12.10
C PHE A 69 7.32 18.06 12.02
N ILE A 70 6.52 17.83 13.07
CA ILE A 70 5.50 16.78 13.11
C ILE A 70 4.46 17.01 12.01
N SER A 71 4.01 18.24 11.80
CA SER A 71 3.04 18.57 10.74
C SER A 71 3.58 18.24 9.35
N THR A 72 4.82 18.66 9.07
CA THR A 72 5.48 18.41 7.78
C THR A 72 5.73 16.92 7.57
N ALA A 73 6.29 16.24 8.56
CA ALA A 73 6.55 14.80 8.52
C ALA A 73 5.25 14.00 8.37
N GLY A 74 4.20 14.39 9.10
CA GLY A 74 2.88 13.78 9.03
C GLY A 74 2.26 13.91 7.63
N LYS A 75 2.37 15.08 7.00
CA LYS A 75 1.91 15.30 5.63
C LYS A 75 2.64 14.40 4.64
N GLN A 76 3.97 14.33 4.73
CA GLN A 76 4.79 13.46 3.86
C GLN A 76 4.45 11.98 4.06
N ALA A 77 4.24 11.55 5.31
CA ALA A 77 3.84 10.19 5.62
C ALA A 77 2.46 9.85 5.00
N PHE A 78 1.51 10.79 5.05
CA PHE A 78 0.20 10.63 4.43
C PHE A 78 0.28 10.54 2.90
N GLU A 79 1.08 11.38 2.26
CA GLU A 79 1.31 11.34 0.80
C GLU A 79 1.92 10.00 0.38
N MET A 80 2.89 9.50 1.14
CA MET A 80 3.49 8.18 0.92
C MET A 80 2.47 7.05 1.11
N ALA A 81 1.68 7.08 2.20
CA ALA A 81 0.66 6.09 2.46
C ALA A 81 -0.40 6.05 1.35
N ASN A 82 -0.84 7.21 0.86
CA ASN A 82 -1.78 7.30 -0.26
C ASN A 82 -1.19 6.71 -1.55
N ARG A 83 0.08 7.03 -1.87
CA ARG A 83 0.77 6.44 -3.01
C ARG A 83 0.85 4.91 -2.89
N ASN A 84 1.20 4.40 -1.72
CA ASN A 84 1.30 2.97 -1.47
C ASN A 84 -0.07 2.30 -1.62
N ALA A 85 -1.13 2.88 -1.04
CA ALA A 85 -2.48 2.35 -1.18
C ALA A 85 -2.93 2.25 -2.65
N ILE A 86 -2.63 3.28 -3.46
CA ILE A 86 -2.93 3.25 -4.89
C ILE A 86 -2.12 2.15 -5.62
N LEU A 87 -0.84 1.99 -5.30
CA LEU A 87 0.01 0.97 -5.91
C LEU A 87 -0.43 -0.45 -5.54
N GLU A 88 -0.76 -0.68 -4.27
CA GLU A 88 -1.28 -1.95 -3.76
C GLU A 88 -2.62 -2.30 -4.42
N LEU A 89 -3.53 -1.34 -4.52
CA LEU A 89 -4.81 -1.54 -5.21
C LEU A 89 -4.60 -1.90 -6.69
N LYS A 90 -3.68 -1.23 -7.39
CA LYS A 90 -3.36 -1.54 -8.78
C LYS A 90 -2.79 -2.95 -8.93
N ALA A 91 -1.87 -3.35 -8.05
CA ALA A 91 -1.30 -4.69 -8.05
C ALA A 91 -2.36 -5.77 -7.79
N PHE A 92 -3.22 -5.52 -6.80
CA PHE A 92 -4.35 -6.40 -6.48
C PHE A 92 -5.28 -6.60 -7.68
N LEU A 93 -5.70 -5.51 -8.34
CA LEU A 93 -6.58 -5.59 -9.50
C LEU A 93 -5.92 -6.32 -10.69
N GLN A 94 -4.61 -6.17 -10.89
CA GLN A 94 -3.87 -6.89 -11.93
C GLN A 94 -3.82 -8.40 -11.66
N ASP A 95 -3.61 -8.79 -10.40
CA ASP A 95 -3.59 -10.19 -9.99
C ASP A 95 -4.98 -10.84 -10.12
N GLU A 96 -6.03 -10.16 -9.65
CA GLU A 96 -7.40 -10.63 -9.79
C GLU A 96 -7.82 -10.75 -11.26
N PHE A 97 -7.43 -9.80 -12.11
CA PHE A 97 -7.66 -9.90 -13.55
C PHE A 97 -6.99 -11.15 -14.14
N ALA A 98 -5.72 -11.41 -13.78
CA ALA A 98 -4.99 -12.57 -14.26
C ALA A 98 -5.64 -13.89 -13.81
N LYS A 99 -6.07 -13.97 -12.55
CA LYS A 99 -6.81 -15.13 -12.02
C LYS A 99 -8.13 -15.34 -12.76
N GLN A 100 -8.88 -14.28 -13.03
CA GLN A 100 -10.15 -14.37 -13.75
C GLN A 100 -9.96 -14.87 -15.18
N ILE A 101 -8.91 -14.40 -15.88
CA ILE A 101 -8.57 -14.92 -17.22
C ILE A 101 -8.20 -16.39 -17.12
N LYS A 102 -7.34 -16.79 -16.18
CA LYS A 102 -6.94 -18.19 -15.99
C LYS A 102 -8.14 -19.11 -15.72
N ALA A 103 -9.03 -18.70 -14.83
CA ALA A 103 -10.24 -19.45 -14.52
C ALA A 103 -11.15 -19.58 -15.75
N THR A 104 -11.36 -18.48 -16.48
CA THR A 104 -12.20 -18.47 -17.69
C THR A 104 -11.62 -19.36 -18.78
N VAL A 105 -10.31 -19.25 -19.06
CA VAL A 105 -9.61 -20.08 -20.04
C VAL A 105 -9.64 -21.55 -19.62
N GLY A 106 -9.39 -21.85 -18.35
CA GLY A 106 -9.46 -23.21 -17.81
C GLY A 106 -10.84 -23.83 -18.02
N THR A 107 -11.92 -23.11 -17.74
CA THR A 107 -13.29 -23.58 -18.02
C THR A 107 -13.56 -23.75 -19.52
N GLN A 108 -13.17 -22.78 -20.35
CA GLN A 108 -13.43 -22.84 -21.80
C GLN A 108 -12.67 -23.99 -22.47
N LEU A 109 -11.44 -24.28 -22.06
CA LEU A 109 -10.68 -25.42 -22.57
C LEU A 109 -11.22 -26.78 -22.11
N THR A 110 -12.20 -26.81 -21.20
CA THR A 110 -12.99 -28.03 -20.94
C THR A 110 -14.20 -28.18 -21.85
N ASP A 111 -14.56 -27.18 -22.65
CA ASP A 111 -15.64 -27.32 -23.64
C ASP A 111 -15.17 -28.19 -24.80
N GLU A 112 -15.87 -29.30 -25.02
CA GLU A 112 -15.57 -30.22 -26.11
C GLU A 112 -15.71 -29.59 -27.48
N LYS A 113 -16.74 -28.75 -27.70
CA LYS A 113 -16.97 -28.11 -29.00
C LYS A 113 -15.83 -27.16 -29.36
N LEU A 114 -15.31 -26.43 -28.37
CA LEU A 114 -14.17 -25.56 -28.56
C LEU A 114 -12.92 -26.37 -28.92
N LEU A 115 -12.64 -27.46 -28.20
CA LEU A 115 -11.49 -28.32 -28.50
C LEU A 115 -11.60 -28.95 -29.89
N GLN A 116 -12.78 -29.44 -30.28
CA GLN A 116 -13.03 -29.98 -31.62
C GLN A 116 -12.75 -28.91 -32.71
N GLN A 117 -13.24 -27.68 -32.53
CA GLN A 117 -12.96 -26.57 -33.45
C GLN A 117 -11.47 -26.21 -33.50
N MET A 118 -10.79 -26.16 -32.35
CA MET A 118 -9.35 -25.87 -32.28
C MET A 118 -8.53 -26.93 -33.03
N ILE A 119 -8.87 -28.23 -32.87
CA ILE A 119 -8.22 -29.32 -33.59
C ILE A 119 -8.41 -29.14 -35.10
N LEU A 120 -9.64 -28.88 -35.57
CA LEU A 120 -9.91 -28.65 -37.00
C LEU A 120 -9.15 -27.46 -37.56
N GLU A 121 -9.13 -26.33 -36.84
CA GLU A 121 -8.48 -25.11 -37.32
C GLU A 121 -6.94 -25.23 -37.35
N VAL A 122 -6.34 -25.89 -36.36
CA VAL A 122 -4.87 -26.03 -36.28
C VAL A 122 -4.38 -27.17 -37.18
N ALA A 123 -4.99 -28.34 -37.13
CA ALA A 123 -4.55 -29.47 -37.94
C ALA A 123 -4.98 -29.30 -39.41
N GLY A 124 -6.22 -28.86 -39.68
CA GLY A 124 -6.71 -28.64 -41.04
C GLY A 124 -5.96 -27.55 -41.79
N ARG A 125 -5.65 -26.40 -41.17
CA ARG A 125 -4.91 -25.33 -41.87
C ARG A 125 -3.44 -25.62 -42.11
N ASN A 126 -2.78 -26.40 -41.23
CA ASN A 126 -1.37 -26.72 -41.38
C ASN A 126 -1.13 -27.85 -42.38
N ALA A 127 -2.01 -28.85 -42.40
CA ALA A 127 -1.98 -29.94 -43.39
C ALA A 127 -2.17 -29.43 -44.83
N ILE A 128 -2.99 -28.39 -45.03
CA ILE A 128 -3.22 -27.78 -46.35
C ILE A 128 -2.00 -26.98 -46.86
N LYS A 129 -1.14 -26.48 -45.96
CA LYS A 129 -0.01 -25.59 -46.32
C LYS A 129 1.34 -26.28 -46.35
N SER A 130 1.46 -27.45 -45.73
CA SER A 130 2.71 -28.18 -45.58
C SER A 130 2.45 -29.63 -45.96
N ASP A 131 3.21 -30.17 -46.91
CA ASP A 131 3.20 -31.60 -47.28
C ASP A 131 3.84 -32.49 -46.18
N GLU A 132 3.81 -32.02 -44.93
CA GLU A 132 4.48 -32.63 -43.78
C GLU A 132 3.44 -33.18 -42.80
N PRO A 133 3.62 -34.42 -42.29
CA PRO A 133 2.64 -35.04 -41.42
C PRO A 133 2.62 -34.39 -40.02
N VAL A 134 1.42 -34.03 -39.57
CA VAL A 134 1.19 -33.41 -38.26
C VAL A 134 0.68 -34.46 -37.27
N GLU A 135 1.34 -34.57 -36.12
CA GLU A 135 0.88 -35.37 -34.98
C GLU A 135 0.09 -34.49 -34.00
N VAL A 136 -1.14 -34.88 -33.70
CA VAL A 136 -2.01 -34.22 -32.71
C VAL A 136 -2.13 -35.14 -31.50
N ILE A 137 -1.62 -34.70 -30.36
CA ILE A 137 -1.73 -35.40 -29.08
C ILE A 137 -2.89 -34.79 -28.30
N LEU A 138 -3.91 -35.60 -28.06
CA LEU A 138 -5.11 -35.22 -27.35
C LEU A 138 -4.96 -35.47 -25.85
N PRO A 139 -5.53 -34.60 -25.01
CA PRO A 139 -5.59 -34.84 -23.58
C PRO A 139 -6.55 -36.00 -23.29
N THR A 140 -6.14 -36.91 -22.41
CA THR A 140 -7.07 -37.86 -21.80
C THR A 140 -7.96 -37.14 -20.81
N ARG A 141 -9.22 -36.93 -21.17
CA ARG A 141 -10.21 -36.58 -20.15
C ARG A 141 -10.40 -37.78 -19.23
N VAL A 142 -10.15 -37.59 -17.95
CA VAL A 142 -10.89 -38.34 -16.92
C VAL A 142 -12.26 -37.67 -16.89
N VAL A 143 -13.24 -38.29 -17.55
CA VAL A 143 -14.65 -37.90 -17.44
C VAL A 143 -14.95 -37.74 -15.95
N GLY A 144 -15.43 -36.56 -15.54
CA GLY A 144 -15.71 -36.28 -14.15
C GLY A 144 -16.74 -37.30 -13.63
N VAL A 145 -16.54 -37.80 -12.41
CA VAL A 145 -17.40 -38.80 -11.74
C VAL A 145 -18.90 -38.42 -11.75
N ASN A 146 -19.22 -37.13 -11.97
CA ASN A 146 -20.59 -36.64 -12.10
C ASN A 146 -21.26 -37.00 -13.45
N ASP A 147 -20.52 -37.14 -14.55
CA ASP A 147 -21.07 -37.52 -15.86
C ASP A 147 -21.25 -39.05 -15.95
N LEU A 148 -20.38 -39.81 -15.27
CA LEU A 148 -20.42 -41.28 -15.19
C LEU A 148 -21.70 -41.83 -14.52
N SER A 149 -22.37 -41.03 -13.69
CA SER A 149 -23.58 -41.47 -12.98
C SER A 149 -24.86 -41.31 -13.81
N ALA A 150 -24.84 -40.47 -14.86
CA ALA A 150 -26.03 -40.10 -15.60
C ALA A 150 -26.23 -40.93 -16.89
N ASN A 151 -25.17 -41.20 -17.67
CA ASN A 151 -25.26 -41.94 -18.93
C ASN A 151 -24.00 -42.79 -19.20
N PRO A 152 -24.01 -44.10 -18.88
CA PRO A 152 -22.88 -45.00 -19.14
C PRO A 152 -22.56 -45.22 -20.63
N GLU A 153 -23.51 -44.92 -21.53
CA GLU A 153 -23.34 -45.13 -22.98
C GLU A 153 -22.70 -43.93 -23.71
N GLU A 154 -22.68 -42.72 -23.11
CA GLU A 154 -22.02 -41.53 -23.69
C GLU A 154 -20.50 -41.68 -23.80
N LEU A 155 -19.92 -42.65 -23.10
CA LEU A 155 -18.51 -43.03 -23.17
C LEU A 155 -18.05 -43.46 -24.57
N LYS A 156 -18.96 -43.82 -25.49
CA LYS A 156 -18.61 -44.36 -26.81
C LYS A 156 -18.79 -43.39 -27.98
N GLU A 157 -19.72 -42.43 -27.90
CA GLU A 157 -20.13 -41.60 -29.05
C GLU A 157 -19.87 -40.09 -28.89
N GLY A 158 -19.32 -39.63 -27.77
CA GLY A 158 -19.11 -38.19 -27.49
C GLY A 158 -17.74 -37.85 -26.93
N THR A 159 -16.69 -38.57 -27.32
CA THR A 159 -15.32 -38.27 -26.85
C THR A 159 -14.50 -37.64 -27.96
N LEU A 160 -13.51 -36.81 -27.59
CA LEU A 160 -12.54 -36.24 -28.54
C LEU A 160 -11.84 -37.31 -29.39
N ILE A 161 -11.66 -38.52 -28.84
CA ILE A 161 -11.12 -39.67 -29.55
C ILE A 161 -12.09 -40.12 -30.65
N HIS A 162 -13.39 -40.21 -30.37
CA HIS A 162 -14.38 -40.57 -31.38
C HIS A 162 -14.50 -39.49 -32.46
N PHE A 163 -14.49 -38.21 -32.08
CA PHE A 163 -14.43 -37.10 -33.05
C PHE A 163 -13.18 -37.18 -33.93
N ALA A 164 -12.01 -37.39 -33.33
CA ALA A 164 -10.76 -37.55 -34.06
C ALA A 164 -10.82 -38.75 -35.01
N VAL A 165 -11.39 -39.89 -34.60
CA VAL A 165 -11.57 -41.08 -35.45
C VAL A 165 -12.60 -40.83 -36.57
N ALA A 166 -13.67 -40.10 -36.32
CA ALA A 166 -14.68 -39.75 -37.31
C ALA A 166 -14.13 -38.77 -38.37
N GLN A 167 -13.33 -37.80 -37.94
CA GLN A 167 -12.66 -36.83 -38.82
C GLN A 167 -11.36 -37.35 -39.43
N ALA A 168 -10.77 -38.39 -38.85
CA ALA A 168 -9.55 -39.02 -39.33
C ALA A 168 -9.69 -39.51 -40.78
N ALA A 169 -10.87 -39.91 -41.25
CA ALA A 169 -11.04 -40.32 -42.64
C ALA A 169 -10.78 -39.18 -43.66
N GLU A 170 -11.05 -37.91 -43.31
CA GLU A 170 -10.67 -36.75 -44.11
C GLU A 170 -9.26 -36.27 -43.77
N MET A 171 -8.92 -36.14 -42.49
CA MET A 171 -7.64 -35.56 -42.05
C MET A 171 -6.42 -36.50 -42.21
N LEU A 172 -6.60 -37.84 -42.19
CA LEU A 172 -5.51 -38.80 -42.49
C LEU A 172 -5.07 -38.73 -43.95
N ARG A 173 -5.99 -38.35 -44.86
CA ARG A 173 -5.63 -38.10 -46.27
C ARG A 173 -4.75 -36.86 -46.42
N GLU A 174 -4.74 -36.00 -45.41
CA GLU A 174 -3.93 -34.78 -45.32
C GLU A 174 -2.72 -34.95 -44.40
N GLY A 175 -2.37 -36.18 -44.00
CA GLY A 175 -1.14 -36.47 -43.24
C GLY A 175 -1.21 -36.27 -41.72
N VAL A 176 -2.41 -36.09 -41.15
CA VAL A 176 -2.58 -35.87 -39.70
C VAL A 176 -2.72 -37.19 -38.94
N THR A 177 -1.93 -37.42 -37.87
CA THR A 177 -2.07 -38.58 -36.97
C THR A 177 -2.46 -38.17 -35.56
N PHE A 178 -3.41 -38.89 -34.95
CA PHE A 178 -3.86 -38.62 -33.59
C PHE A 178 -3.27 -39.61 -32.59
N ASN A 179 -2.77 -39.09 -31.47
CA ASN A 179 -2.32 -39.87 -30.32
C ASN A 179 -2.96 -39.36 -29.04
N VAL A 180 -2.99 -40.19 -28.01
CA VAL A 180 -3.55 -39.88 -26.70
C VAL A 180 -2.44 -40.05 -25.67
N ASN A 181 -2.27 -39.07 -24.78
CA ASN A 181 -1.26 -39.13 -23.73
C ASN A 181 -1.91 -38.88 -22.36
N GLU A 182 -1.80 -39.88 -21.46
CA GLU A 182 -2.33 -39.86 -20.09
C GLU A 182 -1.71 -38.78 -19.20
N ASP A 183 -0.47 -38.36 -19.52
CA ASP A 183 0.25 -37.36 -18.73
C ASP A 183 -0.14 -35.90 -19.08
N ASN A 184 -0.87 -35.69 -20.19
CA ASN A 184 -1.27 -34.36 -20.66
C ASN A 184 -2.57 -33.90 -19.99
N LYS A 185 -2.43 -33.21 -18.85
CA LYS A 185 -3.51 -32.69 -17.98
C LYS A 185 -4.38 -31.55 -18.58
N ASN A 186 -4.92 -31.71 -19.80
CA ASN A 186 -5.70 -30.74 -20.59
C ASN A 186 -4.91 -29.92 -21.63
N ALA A 187 -3.73 -30.37 -22.04
CA ALA A 187 -3.01 -29.76 -23.15
C ALA A 187 -3.31 -30.51 -24.46
N VAL A 188 -3.68 -29.77 -25.52
CA VAL A 188 -3.65 -30.30 -26.89
C VAL A 188 -2.29 -29.97 -27.48
N VAL A 189 -1.52 -30.97 -27.88
CA VAL A 189 -0.16 -30.77 -28.39
C VAL A 189 -0.10 -31.09 -29.87
N PHE A 190 0.48 -30.19 -30.65
CA PHE A 190 0.72 -30.36 -32.08
C PHE A 190 2.22 -30.51 -32.30
N ARG A 191 2.62 -31.60 -32.94
CA ARG A 191 4.02 -31.92 -33.26
C ARG A 191 4.17 -32.17 -34.75
N LEU A 192 5.21 -31.61 -35.36
CA LEU A 192 5.62 -31.94 -36.72
C LEU A 192 6.60 -33.11 -36.66
N LYS A 193 6.35 -34.24 -37.33
CA LYS A 193 7.20 -35.45 -37.15
C LYS A 193 8.65 -35.26 -37.59
N ASP A 194 8.88 -34.44 -38.61
CA ASP A 194 10.20 -34.24 -39.22
C ASP A 194 10.92 -32.99 -38.72
N LYS A 195 10.32 -32.26 -37.77
CA LYS A 195 10.88 -31.04 -37.18
C LYS A 195 10.76 -31.09 -35.67
N ASP A 196 11.75 -30.57 -34.96
CA ASP A 196 11.71 -30.44 -33.50
C ASP A 196 10.81 -29.26 -33.05
N ILE A 197 9.60 -29.20 -33.62
CA ILE A 197 8.60 -28.17 -33.38
C ILE A 197 7.41 -28.82 -32.69
N GLU A 198 7.17 -28.38 -31.46
CA GLU A 198 6.04 -28.77 -30.64
C GLU A 198 5.29 -27.51 -30.17
N VAL A 199 3.97 -27.52 -30.35
CA VAL A 199 3.08 -26.46 -29.87
C VAL A 199 2.09 -27.08 -28.91
N ALA A 200 2.26 -26.80 -27.62
CA ALA A 200 1.33 -27.21 -26.58
C ALA A 200 0.30 -26.10 -26.31
N LEU A 201 -0.97 -26.39 -26.57
CA LEU A 201 -2.09 -25.53 -26.19
C LEU A 201 -2.65 -26.04 -24.86
N SER A 202 -2.07 -25.53 -23.77
CA SER A 202 -2.58 -25.71 -22.41
C SER A 202 -3.33 -24.48 -21.92
N ASP A 203 -4.08 -24.63 -20.82
CA ASP A 203 -4.69 -23.52 -20.09
C ASP A 203 -3.69 -22.44 -19.71
N ASP A 204 -2.51 -22.82 -19.24
CA ASP A 204 -1.46 -21.87 -18.88
C ASP A 204 -0.91 -21.15 -20.12
N THR A 205 -0.67 -21.86 -21.22
CA THR A 205 -0.14 -21.26 -22.46
C THR A 205 -1.11 -20.25 -23.05
N VAL A 206 -2.40 -20.60 -23.14
CA VAL A 206 -3.44 -19.71 -23.66
C VAL A 206 -3.64 -18.53 -22.71
N THR A 207 -3.64 -18.75 -21.40
CA THR A 207 -3.72 -17.70 -20.39
C THR A 207 -2.57 -16.69 -20.54
N GLN A 208 -1.32 -17.16 -20.63
CA GLN A 208 -0.15 -16.28 -20.79
C GLN A 208 -0.22 -15.50 -22.10
N MET A 209 -0.62 -16.13 -23.20
CA MET A 209 -0.81 -15.44 -24.48
C MET A 209 -1.86 -14.32 -24.36
N MET A 210 -3.01 -14.59 -23.73
CA MET A 210 -4.04 -13.58 -23.51
C MET A 210 -3.56 -12.46 -22.60
N LEU A 211 -2.86 -12.78 -21.51
CA LEU A 211 -2.33 -11.77 -20.58
C LEU A 211 -1.29 -10.87 -21.26
N ASN A 212 -0.40 -11.42 -22.08
CA ASN A 212 0.56 -10.62 -22.86
C ASN A 212 -0.12 -9.57 -23.75
N HIS A 213 -1.34 -9.85 -24.23
CA HIS A 213 -2.10 -8.92 -25.05
C HIS A 213 -3.02 -7.98 -24.24
N LEU A 214 -3.70 -8.51 -23.21
CA LEU A 214 -4.74 -7.81 -22.46
C LEU A 214 -4.20 -7.00 -21.29
N GLN A 215 -3.14 -7.49 -20.61
CA GLN A 215 -2.60 -6.86 -19.41
C GLN A 215 -2.05 -5.44 -19.65
N PRO A 216 -1.36 -5.14 -20.79
CA PRO A 216 -0.95 -3.76 -21.10
C PRO A 216 -2.14 -2.81 -21.22
N ARG A 217 -3.23 -3.25 -21.88
CA ARG A 217 -4.46 -2.44 -22.03
C ARG A 217 -5.17 -2.25 -20.70
N PHE A 218 -5.27 -3.30 -19.89
CA PHE A 218 -5.85 -3.23 -18.55
C PHE A 218 -5.08 -2.27 -17.65
N ARG A 219 -3.74 -2.31 -17.67
CA ARG A 219 -2.90 -1.34 -16.96
C ARG A 219 -3.16 0.10 -17.44
N ALA A 220 -3.23 0.31 -18.75
CA ALA A 220 -3.47 1.63 -19.31
C ALA A 220 -4.86 2.20 -18.94
N LEU A 221 -5.88 1.33 -18.80
CA LEU A 221 -7.20 1.69 -18.25
C LEU A 221 -7.11 2.09 -16.77
N LEU A 222 -6.41 1.32 -15.94
CA LEU A 222 -6.19 1.65 -14.52
C LEU A 222 -5.39 2.95 -14.32
N GLU A 223 -4.54 3.29 -15.28
CA GLU A 223 -3.76 4.53 -15.29
C GLU A 223 -4.52 5.71 -15.92
N GLY A 224 -5.72 5.49 -16.46
CA GLY A 224 -6.52 6.53 -17.10
C GLY A 224 -5.93 7.05 -18.42
N ILE A 225 -5.01 6.30 -19.02
CA ILE A 225 -4.33 6.64 -20.28
C ILE A 225 -5.24 6.31 -21.47
N VAL A 226 -6.12 5.34 -21.33
CA VAL A 226 -7.11 4.94 -22.34
C VAL A 226 -8.47 5.49 -21.94
N LYS A 227 -9.06 6.34 -22.80
CA LYS A 227 -10.45 6.83 -22.70
C LYS A 227 -11.39 5.93 -23.47
#